data_AF-A0A8J7PKX6-F1
#
_entry.id   AF-A0A8J7PKX6-F1
#
_cell.length_a   1.000
_cell.length_b   1.000
_cell.length_c   1.000
_cell.angle_alpha   90.00
_cell.angle_beta   90.00
_cell.angle_gamma   90.00
#
_symmetry.space_group_name_H-M   'P 1'
#
loop_
_entity.id
_entity.type
_entity.pdbx_description
1 polymer ?
#
loop_
_entity_poly.entity_id
_entity_poly.type
_entity_poly.pdbx_seq_one_letter_code
_entity_poly.pdbx_strand_id
1 'polypeptide(L)'
;MSLSKESTIAELKRNFIVGYRNIKDEKYAGNSGVHPLDGAAVGTTNGAGPHNVQMFILSADGTVLHCLPGYWQSDDLNCELELAKRLNTVWLDKAMKLSDKKQLFVRLHKEHAQAHSDELRARSQLQGFDAMHIYEHRHELADCISDKEALKAVQDPHKGVPIEAFKTTDQIMHSRLAEQPFVSYKSFDVEKFADYGCQYYDREERKLAENPYDHAYRKRSLRELTASHDPLPKPQIRTEKAAPLSLKQEYIRAISGQNWRLALQISEKLIFENRQRPQAQPFEMRALACLKLNMKSEAANSARRAIYLGAKGQGVRLVLNKAQSNCI
;
A
#
# COMPACT_ATOMS: atom_id res chain seq x y z
N MET A 1 -0.76 -0.23 5.30
CA MET A 1 -2.06 -0.29 6.00
C MET A 1 -3.26 -0.40 5.07
N SER A 2 -3.23 0.10 3.82
CA SER A 2 -4.31 -0.20 2.85
C SER A 2 -4.43 -1.71 2.58
N LEU A 3 -3.29 -2.39 2.66
CA LEU A 3 -3.11 -3.82 2.47
C LEU A 3 -3.09 -4.62 3.78
N SER A 4 -3.67 -4.11 4.89
CA SER A 4 -3.59 -4.80 6.19
C SER A 4 -4.68 -5.85 6.40
N LYS A 5 -5.76 -5.84 5.60
CA LYS A 5 -6.81 -6.86 5.65
C LYS A 5 -6.56 -8.00 4.68
N GLU A 6 -6.76 -9.24 5.15
CA GLU A 6 -6.59 -10.44 4.33
C GLU A 6 -7.55 -10.47 3.12
N SER A 7 -8.75 -9.89 3.23
CA SER A 7 -9.70 -9.79 2.12
C SER A 7 -9.10 -9.03 0.92
N THR A 8 -8.51 -7.86 1.17
CA THR A 8 -7.86 -7.03 0.15
C THR A 8 -6.60 -7.69 -0.40
N ILE A 9 -5.79 -8.31 0.47
CA ILE A 9 -4.61 -9.09 0.04
C ILE A 9 -5.05 -10.24 -0.87
N ALA A 10 -6.11 -10.95 -0.52
CA ALA A 10 -6.63 -12.06 -1.29
C ALA A 10 -7.19 -11.60 -2.65
N GLU A 11 -7.87 -10.45 -2.69
CA GLU A 11 -8.35 -9.85 -3.94
C GLU A 11 -7.18 -9.54 -4.89
N LEU A 12 -6.15 -8.86 -4.38
CA LEU A 12 -4.94 -8.55 -5.15
C LEU A 12 -4.23 -9.81 -5.64
N LYS A 13 -4.05 -10.83 -4.80
CA LYS A 13 -3.40 -12.09 -5.18
C LYS A 13 -4.16 -12.87 -6.25
N ARG A 14 -5.50 -12.82 -6.23
CA ARG A 14 -6.33 -13.60 -7.15
C ARG A 14 -6.50 -12.92 -8.51
N ASN A 15 -6.67 -11.60 -8.50
CA ASN A 15 -7.17 -10.88 -9.67
C ASN A 15 -6.16 -9.89 -10.29
N PHE A 16 -5.01 -9.66 -9.63
CA PHE A 16 -4.03 -8.66 -10.07
C PHE A 16 -2.60 -9.20 -10.09
N ILE A 17 -1.79 -8.66 -11.00
CA ILE A 17 -0.33 -8.77 -10.94
C ILE A 17 0.18 -7.52 -10.23
N VAL A 18 0.81 -7.70 -9.07
CA VAL A 18 1.26 -6.58 -8.24
C VAL A 18 2.76 -6.37 -8.39
N GLY A 19 3.16 -5.14 -8.67
CA GLY A 19 4.55 -4.70 -8.70
C GLY A 19 4.75 -3.42 -7.89
N TYR A 20 6.00 -2.97 -7.77
CA TYR A 20 6.32 -1.68 -7.16
C TYR A 20 7.37 -0.94 -7.99
N ARG A 21 7.31 0.39 -7.95
CA ARG A 21 8.29 1.30 -8.53
C ARG A 21 8.66 2.33 -7.48
N ASN A 22 9.94 2.66 -7.37
CA ASN A 22 10.37 3.78 -6.54
C ASN A 22 10.08 5.10 -7.28
N ILE A 23 9.35 6.00 -6.64
CA ILE A 23 8.98 7.31 -7.18
C ILE A 23 9.75 8.47 -6.53
N LYS A 24 10.77 8.21 -5.70
CA LYS A 24 11.44 9.23 -4.88
C LYS A 24 11.86 10.51 -5.63
N ASP A 25 12.24 10.38 -6.90
CA ASP A 25 12.73 11.50 -7.72
C ASP A 25 11.68 12.00 -8.73
N GLU A 26 10.44 11.53 -8.62
CA GLU A 26 9.31 12.00 -9.43
C GLU A 26 8.75 13.29 -8.84
N LYS A 27 8.25 14.18 -9.70
CA LYS A 27 7.69 15.48 -9.25
C LYS A 27 6.43 15.38 -8.40
N TYR A 28 5.72 14.25 -8.50
CA TYR A 28 4.55 13.91 -7.69
C TYR A 28 4.93 13.04 -6.48
N ALA A 29 6.19 13.09 -6.05
CA ALA A 29 6.63 12.42 -4.84
C ALA A 29 6.50 13.39 -3.66
N GLY A 30 5.60 13.10 -2.73
CA GLY A 30 5.51 13.84 -1.49
C GLY A 30 6.71 13.56 -0.58
N ASN A 31 7.13 14.57 0.19
CA ASN A 31 8.16 14.45 1.21
C ASN A 31 7.53 13.94 2.51
N SER A 32 7.46 12.63 2.65
CA SER A 32 6.99 11.99 3.89
C SER A 32 8.13 11.88 4.91
N GLY A 33 7.86 12.23 6.17
CA GLY A 33 8.67 11.78 7.30
C GLY A 33 8.82 10.25 7.37
N VAL A 34 9.76 9.78 8.20
CA VAL A 34 10.00 8.34 8.37
C VAL A 34 8.86 7.72 9.19
N HIS A 35 8.09 6.84 8.58
CA HIS A 35 7.07 6.06 9.28
C HIS A 35 7.65 4.75 9.82
N PRO A 36 7.38 4.40 11.09
CA PRO A 36 7.76 3.11 11.64
C PRO A 36 6.97 1.97 10.95
N LEU A 37 7.58 0.78 10.84
CA LEU A 37 7.01 -0.37 10.11
C LEU A 37 5.71 -0.90 10.74
N ASP A 38 5.55 -0.69 12.04
CA ASP A 38 4.39 -1.01 12.87
C ASP A 38 3.51 0.22 13.16
N GLY A 39 3.84 1.38 12.57
CA GLY A 39 3.06 2.60 12.73
C GLY A 39 1.65 2.40 12.20
N ALA A 40 0.66 2.54 13.07
CA ALA A 40 -0.73 2.66 12.66
C ALA A 40 -0.98 4.07 12.09
N ALA A 41 -1.73 4.18 11.00
CA ALA A 41 -2.16 5.42 10.39
C ALA A 41 -3.46 5.78 11.09
N VAL A 42 -3.30 6.15 12.36
CA VAL A 42 -4.40 6.63 13.19
C VAL A 42 -4.75 8.02 12.69
N GLY A 43 -6.01 8.25 12.33
CA GLY A 43 -6.49 9.56 11.87
C GLY A 43 -6.10 9.94 10.43
N THR A 44 -5.68 8.98 9.59
CA THR A 44 -5.49 9.23 8.15
C THR A 44 -6.81 9.09 7.39
N THR A 45 -6.95 9.84 6.31
CA THR A 45 -8.09 9.78 5.38
C THR A 45 -7.68 9.09 4.08
N ASN A 46 -8.66 8.61 3.31
CA ASN A 46 -8.46 8.10 1.97
C ASN A 46 -7.87 9.19 1.08
N GLY A 47 -6.80 8.82 0.38
CA GLY A 47 -5.90 9.66 -0.38
C GLY A 47 -5.34 10.88 0.35
N ALA A 48 -5.13 10.75 1.66
CA ALA A 48 -4.32 11.68 2.45
C ALA A 48 -2.97 11.97 1.78
N GLY A 49 -2.63 13.27 1.67
CA GLY A 49 -1.50 13.79 0.91
C GLY A 49 -1.58 13.43 -0.57
N PRO A 50 -2.57 13.99 -1.29
CA PRO A 50 -2.89 13.55 -2.63
C PRO A 50 -1.80 13.84 -3.67
N HIS A 51 -0.84 14.69 -3.33
CA HIS A 51 0.39 14.91 -4.10
C HIS A 51 1.15 13.61 -4.37
N ASN A 52 1.02 12.58 -3.51
CA ASN A 52 1.72 11.32 -3.62
C ASN A 52 0.83 10.21 -4.17
N VAL A 53 1.04 9.87 -5.44
CA VAL A 53 0.36 8.72 -6.07
C VAL A 53 0.98 7.41 -5.60
N GLN A 54 0.19 6.61 -4.87
CA GLN A 54 0.67 5.35 -4.30
C GLN A 54 0.34 4.14 -5.17
N MET A 55 -0.76 4.16 -5.91
CA MET A 55 -1.20 3.00 -6.69
C MET A 55 -1.72 3.38 -8.07
N PHE A 56 -1.23 2.67 -9.07
CA PHE A 56 -1.81 2.61 -10.41
C PHE A 56 -2.40 1.22 -10.63
N ILE A 57 -3.58 1.18 -11.26
CA ILE A 57 -4.17 -0.05 -11.78
C ILE A 57 -4.20 0.07 -13.30
N LEU A 58 -3.52 -0.87 -13.96
CA LEU A 58 -3.28 -0.83 -15.39
C LEU A 58 -3.87 -2.07 -16.07
N SER A 59 -4.28 -1.92 -17.32
CA SER A 59 -4.47 -3.07 -18.20
C SER A 59 -3.12 -3.66 -18.60
N ALA A 60 -3.12 -4.88 -19.16
CA ALA A 60 -1.90 -5.60 -19.52
C ALA A 60 -1.02 -4.88 -20.54
N ASP A 61 -1.61 -3.99 -21.36
CA ASP A 61 -0.91 -3.15 -22.34
C ASP A 61 -0.36 -1.83 -21.76
N GLY A 62 -0.53 -1.61 -20.46
CA GLY A 62 -0.11 -0.38 -19.79
C GLY A 62 -1.10 0.77 -19.88
N THR A 63 -2.34 0.53 -20.34
CA THR A 63 -3.41 1.53 -20.27
C THR A 63 -3.84 1.76 -18.82
N VAL A 64 -3.96 3.03 -18.41
CA VAL A 64 -4.42 3.39 -17.07
C VAL A 64 -5.93 3.10 -16.96
N LEU A 65 -6.27 2.25 -15.99
CA LEU A 65 -7.65 1.95 -15.63
C LEU A 65 -8.07 2.75 -14.39
N HIS A 66 -7.15 2.88 -13.43
CA HIS A 66 -7.42 3.60 -12.19
C HIS A 66 -6.12 4.10 -11.55
N CYS A 67 -6.24 5.14 -10.71
CA CYS A 67 -5.13 5.78 -10.03
C CYS A 67 -5.59 6.25 -8.65
N LEU A 68 -4.83 5.89 -7.61
CA LEU A 68 -5.20 6.17 -6.22
C LEU A 68 -4.06 6.94 -5.55
N PRO A 69 -4.32 8.19 -5.11
CA PRO A 69 -3.38 8.93 -4.30
C PRO A 69 -3.40 8.41 -2.87
N GLY A 70 -2.29 8.58 -2.16
CA GLY A 70 -2.19 8.37 -0.72
C GLY A 70 -2.66 7.00 -0.21
N TYR A 71 -2.94 6.96 1.09
CA TYR A 71 -3.48 5.79 1.78
C TYR A 71 -4.95 5.54 1.41
N TRP A 72 -5.41 4.29 1.45
CA TRP A 72 -6.83 3.94 1.31
C TRP A 72 -7.22 2.90 2.34
N GLN A 73 -8.37 3.05 2.98
CA GLN A 73 -8.92 2.01 3.84
C GLN A 73 -9.21 0.74 3.02
N SER A 74 -8.98 -0.43 3.60
CA SER A 74 -8.98 -1.71 2.87
C SER A 74 -10.29 -2.07 2.17
N ASP A 75 -11.45 -1.79 2.77
CA ASP A 75 -12.76 -2.07 2.17
C ASP A 75 -13.06 -1.07 1.04
N ASP A 76 -12.75 0.21 1.27
CA ASP A 76 -12.87 1.26 0.23
C ASP A 76 -11.95 0.95 -0.96
N LEU A 77 -10.71 0.51 -0.70
CA LEU A 77 -9.79 0.05 -1.74
C LEU A 77 -10.37 -1.12 -2.55
N ASN A 78 -11.09 -2.05 -1.93
CA ASN A 78 -11.73 -3.14 -2.67
C ASN A 78 -12.82 -2.61 -3.62
N CYS A 79 -13.58 -1.59 -3.22
CA CYS A 79 -14.54 -0.91 -4.09
C CYS A 79 -13.84 -0.30 -5.32
N GLU A 80 -12.70 0.36 -5.10
CA GLU A 80 -11.89 0.93 -6.18
C GLU A 80 -11.29 -0.12 -7.12
N LEU A 81 -10.84 -1.25 -6.58
CA LEU A 81 -10.34 -2.38 -7.37
C LEU A 81 -11.45 -3.01 -8.24
N GLU A 82 -12.68 -3.09 -7.74
CA GLU A 82 -13.81 -3.59 -8.53
C GLU A 82 -14.19 -2.65 -9.67
N LEU A 83 -14.14 -1.33 -9.46
CA LEU A 83 -14.28 -0.38 -10.55
C LEU A 83 -13.21 -0.63 -11.64
N ALA A 84 -11.96 -0.78 -11.24
CA ALA A 84 -10.87 -1.01 -12.18
C ALA A 84 -11.05 -2.30 -13.00
N LYS A 85 -11.59 -3.37 -12.39
CA LYS A 85 -11.95 -4.62 -13.10
C LYS A 85 -13.04 -4.39 -14.14
N ARG A 86 -14.09 -3.63 -13.79
CA ARG A 86 -15.16 -3.25 -14.75
C ARG A 86 -14.61 -2.43 -15.90
N LEU A 87 -13.74 -1.46 -15.63
CA LEU A 87 -13.06 -0.66 -16.64
C LEU A 87 -12.17 -1.51 -17.56
N ASN A 88 -11.52 -2.53 -17.02
CA ASN A 88 -10.74 -3.47 -17.83
C ASN A 88 -11.62 -4.28 -18.78
N THR A 89 -12.81 -4.72 -18.34
CA THR A 89 -13.78 -5.39 -19.22
C THR A 89 -14.18 -4.48 -20.39
N VAL A 90 -14.45 -3.20 -20.11
CA VAL A 90 -14.76 -2.20 -21.14
C VAL A 90 -13.56 -2.01 -22.08
N TRP A 91 -12.35 -1.92 -21.55
CA TRP A 91 -11.14 -1.76 -22.35
C TRP A 91 -10.89 -2.92 -23.31
N LEU A 92 -11.09 -4.15 -22.83
CA LEU A 92 -10.83 -5.37 -23.59
C LEU A 92 -11.94 -5.74 -24.58
N ASP A 93 -13.12 -5.11 -24.50
CA ASP A 93 -14.21 -5.38 -25.43
C ASP A 93 -13.85 -4.94 -26.86
N LYS A 94 -13.66 -5.91 -27.75
CA LYS A 94 -13.28 -5.64 -29.16
C LYS A 94 -14.44 -5.14 -30.02
N ALA A 95 -15.68 -5.32 -29.59
CA ALA A 95 -16.86 -4.85 -30.31
C ALA A 95 -17.12 -3.36 -30.08
N MET A 96 -16.66 -2.81 -28.96
CA MET A 96 -16.82 -1.39 -28.65
C MET A 96 -15.78 -0.51 -29.36
N LYS A 97 -16.25 0.61 -29.94
CA LYS A 97 -15.35 1.66 -30.46
C LYS A 97 -14.65 2.38 -29.31
N LEU A 98 -13.45 2.88 -29.57
CA LEU A 98 -12.67 3.62 -28.56
C LEU A 98 -13.43 4.86 -28.02
N SER A 99 -14.19 5.56 -28.87
CA SER A 99 -15.03 6.69 -28.45
C SER A 99 -16.03 6.27 -27.36
N ASP A 100 -16.68 5.13 -27.55
CA ASP A 100 -17.75 4.64 -26.69
C ASP A 100 -17.16 4.11 -25.37
N LYS A 101 -15.99 3.46 -25.46
CA LYS A 101 -15.18 3.09 -24.29
C LYS A 101 -14.84 4.30 -23.44
N LYS A 102 -14.34 5.38 -24.05
CA LYS A 102 -13.99 6.61 -23.32
C LYS A 102 -15.20 7.26 -22.65
N GLN A 103 -16.34 7.30 -23.33
CA GLN A 103 -17.59 7.79 -22.73
C GLN A 103 -18.03 6.92 -21.56
N LEU A 104 -17.90 5.59 -21.69
CA LEU A 104 -18.24 4.65 -20.64
C LEU A 104 -17.29 4.76 -19.43
N PHE A 105 -16.00 4.96 -19.67
CA PHE A 105 -15.00 5.24 -18.63
C PHE A 105 -15.40 6.45 -17.79
N VAL A 106 -15.72 7.57 -18.46
CA VAL A 106 -16.18 8.82 -17.81
C VAL A 106 -17.43 8.56 -16.99
N ARG A 107 -18.41 7.86 -17.57
CA ARG A 107 -19.68 7.54 -16.90
C ARG A 107 -19.46 6.67 -15.66
N LEU A 108 -18.68 5.60 -15.79
CA LEU A 108 -18.43 4.66 -14.70
C LEU A 108 -17.73 5.32 -13.52
N HIS A 109 -16.76 6.21 -13.73
CA HIS A 109 -16.15 6.98 -12.65
C HIS A 109 -17.13 7.91 -11.96
N LYS A 110 -17.98 8.63 -12.72
CA LYS A 110 -18.99 9.52 -12.15
C LYS A 110 -20.04 8.76 -11.34
N GLU A 111 -20.55 7.66 -11.89
CA GLU A 111 -21.54 6.80 -11.21
C GLU A 111 -20.96 6.16 -9.96
N HIS A 112 -19.71 5.68 -10.02
CA HIS A 112 -19.03 5.07 -8.88
C HIS A 112 -18.82 6.10 -7.75
N ALA A 113 -18.30 7.29 -8.07
CA ALA A 113 -18.14 8.38 -7.10
C ALA A 113 -19.47 8.81 -6.46
N GLN A 114 -20.57 8.84 -7.24
CA GLN A 114 -21.90 9.14 -6.73
C GLN A 114 -22.46 8.04 -5.82
N ALA A 115 -22.06 6.79 -6.05
CA ALA A 115 -22.51 5.64 -5.28
C ALA A 115 -21.69 5.40 -3.99
N HIS A 116 -20.66 6.21 -3.72
CA HIS A 116 -19.88 6.11 -2.49
C HIS A 116 -20.74 6.32 -1.25
N SER A 117 -20.55 5.43 -0.27
CA SER A 117 -21.27 5.51 1.00
C SER A 117 -20.87 6.77 1.79
N ASP A 118 -21.72 7.18 2.73
CA ASP A 118 -21.42 8.31 3.60
C ASP A 118 -20.15 8.08 4.43
N GLU A 119 -19.90 6.83 4.83
CA GLU A 119 -18.70 6.47 5.58
C GLU A 119 -17.43 6.55 4.73
N LEU A 120 -17.47 6.13 3.45
CA LEU A 120 -16.34 6.30 2.54
C LEU A 120 -16.07 7.78 2.30
N ARG A 121 -17.12 8.58 2.06
CA ARG A 121 -16.99 10.04 1.89
C ARG A 121 -16.43 10.71 3.14
N ALA A 122 -16.90 10.31 4.32
CA ALA A 122 -16.36 10.79 5.60
C ALA A 122 -14.88 10.42 5.77
N ARG A 123 -14.49 9.19 5.38
CA ARG A 123 -13.09 8.78 5.36
C ARG A 123 -12.26 9.44 4.26
N SER A 124 -12.87 10.08 3.27
CA SER A 124 -12.19 10.73 2.15
C SER A 124 -12.15 12.25 2.27
N GLN A 125 -12.51 12.79 3.44
CA GLN A 125 -12.36 14.21 3.73
C GLN A 125 -10.89 14.65 3.57
N LEU A 126 -10.70 15.85 3.05
CA LEU A 126 -9.38 16.45 2.93
C LEU A 126 -8.80 16.67 4.33
N GLN A 127 -7.50 16.44 4.47
CA GLN A 127 -6.80 16.87 5.67
C GLN A 127 -6.67 18.40 5.66
N GLY A 128 -6.58 19.01 6.84
CA GLY A 128 -6.60 20.47 6.97
C GLY A 128 -5.49 21.19 6.18
N PHE A 129 -4.32 20.56 6.02
CA PHE A 129 -3.22 21.12 5.24
C PHE A 129 -3.49 21.08 3.72
N ASP A 130 -4.17 20.03 3.22
CA ASP A 130 -4.55 19.93 1.80
C ASP A 130 -5.67 20.93 1.48
N ALA A 131 -6.66 21.05 2.37
CA ALA A 131 -7.71 22.06 2.24
C ALA A 131 -7.14 23.49 2.25
N MET A 132 -6.15 23.76 3.11
CA MET A 132 -5.43 25.04 3.10
C MET A 132 -4.68 25.27 1.80
N HIS A 133 -3.99 24.25 1.29
CA HIS A 133 -3.27 24.34 0.01
C HIS A 133 -4.21 24.66 -1.15
N ILE A 134 -5.37 23.98 -1.22
CA ILE A 134 -6.42 24.27 -2.21
C ILE A 134 -6.95 25.69 -2.04
N TYR A 135 -7.14 26.16 -0.81
CA TYR A 135 -7.58 27.54 -0.56
C TYR A 135 -6.55 28.58 -1.04
N GLU A 136 -5.26 28.37 -0.74
CA GLU A 136 -4.15 29.23 -1.17
C GLU A 136 -4.08 29.31 -2.70
N HIS A 137 -4.34 28.20 -3.41
CA HIS A 137 -4.26 28.07 -4.87
C HIS A 137 -5.64 27.97 -5.56
N ARG A 138 -6.70 28.50 -4.92
CA ARG A 138 -8.11 28.32 -5.35
C ARG A 138 -8.44 28.79 -6.78
N HIS A 139 -7.60 29.63 -7.38
CA HIS A 139 -7.76 30.06 -8.77
C HIS A 139 -7.34 28.96 -9.75
N GLU A 140 -6.34 28.15 -9.38
CA GLU A 140 -5.80 27.05 -10.17
C GLU A 140 -6.53 25.74 -9.84
N LEU A 141 -6.92 25.56 -8.57
CA LEU A 141 -7.59 24.36 -8.04
C LEU A 141 -9.10 24.55 -7.87
N ALA A 142 -9.71 25.31 -8.77
CA ALA A 142 -11.14 25.60 -8.73
C ALA A 142 -12.01 24.34 -8.91
N ASP A 143 -11.47 23.27 -9.50
CA ASP A 143 -12.12 21.98 -9.65
C ASP A 143 -12.24 21.20 -8.34
N CYS A 144 -11.42 21.52 -7.34
CA CYS A 144 -11.44 20.91 -6.00
C CYS A 144 -12.45 21.56 -5.04
N ILE A 145 -13.07 22.67 -5.43
CA ILE A 145 -13.97 23.45 -4.58
C ILE A 145 -15.43 23.09 -4.90
N SER A 146 -16.20 22.74 -3.87
CA SER A 146 -17.64 22.46 -3.97
C SER A 146 -18.49 23.71 -3.72
N ASP A 147 -18.08 24.57 -2.78
CA ASP A 147 -18.78 25.82 -2.43
C ASP A 147 -17.82 27.01 -2.42
N LYS A 148 -17.88 27.82 -3.49
CA LYS A 148 -17.03 29.01 -3.63
C LYS A 148 -17.48 30.17 -2.74
N GLU A 149 -18.76 30.23 -2.35
CA GLU A 149 -19.28 31.33 -1.54
C GLU A 149 -18.88 31.15 -0.08
N ALA A 150 -18.91 29.91 0.43
CA ALA A 150 -18.41 29.58 1.76
C ALA A 150 -16.95 30.02 1.96
N LEU A 151 -16.11 29.91 0.93
CA LEU A 151 -14.72 30.35 0.98
C LEU A 151 -14.55 31.88 0.98
N LYS A 152 -15.48 32.64 0.40
CA LYS A 152 -15.44 34.11 0.44
C LYS A 152 -15.74 34.66 1.84
N ALA A 153 -16.48 33.91 2.64
CA ALA A 153 -16.82 34.28 4.01
C ALA A 153 -15.67 34.08 5.01
N VAL A 154 -14.56 33.47 4.58
CA VAL A 154 -13.38 33.23 5.42
C VAL A 154 -12.69 34.57 5.71
N GLN A 155 -12.81 35.05 6.94
CA GLN A 155 -12.18 36.30 7.39
C GLN A 155 -10.70 36.11 7.76
N ASP A 156 -10.35 34.95 8.34
CA ASP A 156 -8.99 34.61 8.74
C ASP A 156 -8.71 33.13 8.46
N PRO A 157 -7.99 32.79 7.38
CA PRO A 157 -7.71 31.41 7.02
C PRO A 157 -6.82 30.71 8.06
N HIS A 158 -6.04 31.43 8.87
CA HIS A 158 -5.20 30.82 9.91
C HIS A 158 -6.02 30.25 11.07
N LYS A 159 -7.29 30.64 11.19
CA LYS A 159 -8.25 30.05 12.14
C LYS A 159 -9.00 28.84 11.57
N GLY A 160 -8.72 28.49 10.31
CA GLY A 160 -9.30 27.35 9.61
C GLY A 160 -10.07 27.77 8.37
N VAL A 161 -10.07 26.87 7.38
CA VAL A 161 -10.94 26.95 6.21
C VAL A 161 -12.08 25.93 6.39
N PRO A 162 -13.29 26.23 5.90
CA PRO A 162 -14.43 25.30 5.99
C PRO A 162 -14.15 24.09 5.10
N ILE A 163 -13.90 22.92 5.70
CA ILE A 163 -13.51 21.70 4.98
C ILE A 163 -14.63 21.25 4.04
N GLU A 164 -15.88 21.46 4.44
CA GLU A 164 -17.09 21.17 3.68
C GLU A 164 -17.23 21.99 2.38
N ALA A 165 -16.50 23.10 2.24
CA ALA A 165 -16.47 23.91 1.03
C ALA A 165 -15.60 23.29 -0.09
N PHE A 166 -14.91 22.20 0.21
CA PHE A 166 -14.10 21.45 -0.74
C PHE A 166 -14.76 20.10 -1.08
N LYS A 167 -14.45 19.59 -2.27
CA LYS A 167 -14.77 18.21 -2.64
C LYS A 167 -13.90 17.26 -1.82
N THR A 168 -14.43 16.08 -1.55
CA THR A 168 -13.65 15.00 -0.91
C THR A 168 -12.62 14.43 -1.90
N THR A 169 -11.57 13.80 -1.38
CA THR A 169 -10.49 13.23 -2.19
C THR A 169 -10.99 12.26 -3.25
N ASP A 170 -11.96 11.41 -2.92
CA ASP A 170 -12.56 10.46 -3.85
C ASP A 170 -13.29 11.17 -5.01
N GLN A 171 -13.98 12.27 -4.72
CA GLN A 171 -14.67 13.08 -5.74
C GLN A 171 -13.67 13.77 -6.67
N ILE A 172 -12.60 14.35 -6.13
CA ILE A 172 -11.54 15.01 -6.91
C ILE A 172 -10.87 13.99 -7.81
N MET A 173 -10.42 12.87 -7.23
CA MET A 173 -9.71 11.81 -7.92
C MET A 173 -10.54 11.22 -9.07
N HIS A 174 -11.81 10.87 -8.85
CA HIS A 174 -12.67 10.35 -9.92
C HIS A 174 -12.97 11.39 -10.99
N SER A 175 -13.15 12.66 -10.62
CA SER A 175 -13.37 13.74 -11.59
C SER A 175 -12.15 13.90 -12.50
N ARG A 176 -10.93 13.91 -11.94
CA ARG A 176 -9.69 14.07 -12.69
C ARG A 176 -9.34 12.84 -13.52
N LEU A 177 -9.61 11.63 -13.04
CA LEU A 177 -9.48 10.41 -13.86
C LEU A 177 -10.42 10.43 -15.05
N ALA A 178 -11.67 10.88 -14.88
CA ALA A 178 -12.63 10.98 -15.96
C ALA A 178 -12.16 11.92 -17.09
N GLU A 179 -11.24 12.85 -16.84
CA GLU A 179 -10.64 13.70 -17.88
C GLU A 179 -9.55 12.99 -18.71
N GLN A 180 -9.04 11.84 -18.24
CA GLN A 180 -7.94 11.09 -18.87
C GLN A 180 -8.35 9.65 -19.23
N PRO A 181 -9.42 9.43 -20.02
CA PRO A 181 -9.99 8.10 -20.23
C PRO A 181 -9.08 7.21 -21.09
N PHE A 182 -8.69 6.07 -20.53
CA PHE A 182 -7.88 5.02 -21.19
C PHE A 182 -6.61 5.56 -21.86
N VAL A 183 -5.89 6.46 -21.18
CA VAL A 183 -4.57 6.91 -21.63
C VAL A 183 -3.51 5.87 -21.26
N SER A 184 -2.43 5.80 -22.04
CA SER A 184 -1.29 4.96 -21.68
C SER A 184 -0.61 5.50 -20.42
N TYR A 185 -0.03 4.64 -19.60
CA TYR A 185 0.70 5.04 -18.39
C TYR A 185 1.81 6.06 -18.67
N LYS A 186 2.45 5.99 -19.85
CA LYS A 186 3.49 6.95 -20.26
C LYS A 186 2.94 8.34 -20.61
N SER A 187 1.65 8.43 -20.94
CA SER A 187 0.98 9.65 -21.36
C SER A 187 0.01 10.18 -20.31
N PHE A 188 -0.15 9.46 -19.19
CA PHE A 188 -1.00 9.88 -18.09
C PHE A 188 -0.33 11.07 -17.38
N ASP A 189 -1.07 12.16 -17.27
CA ASP A 189 -0.62 13.37 -16.60
C ASP A 189 -0.83 13.20 -15.10
N VAL A 190 0.19 12.62 -14.45
CA VAL A 190 0.20 12.37 -13.00
C VAL A 190 0.22 13.67 -12.21
N GLU A 191 0.92 14.69 -12.72
CA GLU A 191 1.00 16.01 -12.10
C GLU A 191 -0.40 16.61 -12.02
N LYS A 192 -1.09 16.78 -13.16
CA LYS A 192 -2.47 17.29 -13.16
C LYS A 192 -3.42 16.45 -12.30
N PHE A 193 -3.21 15.14 -12.25
CA PHE A 193 -4.03 14.26 -11.41
C PHE A 193 -3.85 14.52 -9.91
N ALA A 194 -2.61 14.63 -9.43
CA ALA A 194 -2.25 14.62 -8.00
C ALA A 194 -1.96 16.01 -7.39
N ASP A 195 -1.89 17.06 -8.21
CA ASP A 195 -1.46 18.41 -7.82
C ASP A 195 -2.53 19.21 -7.05
N TYR A 196 -3.21 18.59 -6.09
CA TYR A 196 -4.14 19.25 -5.17
C TYR A 196 -3.79 19.01 -3.70
N GLY A 197 -2.66 18.35 -3.45
CA GLY A 197 -2.11 18.14 -2.11
C GLY A 197 -0.81 18.91 -1.92
N CYS A 198 -0.48 19.19 -0.65
CA CYS A 198 0.80 19.78 -0.32
C CYS A 198 1.94 18.77 -0.48
N GLN A 199 3.15 19.25 -0.81
CA GLN A 199 4.35 18.41 -0.84
C GLN A 199 4.74 17.88 0.56
N TYR A 200 4.32 18.56 1.63
CA TYR A 200 4.65 18.27 3.03
C TYR A 200 3.39 17.95 3.84
N TYR A 201 3.47 16.93 4.70
CA TYR A 201 2.31 16.30 5.36
C TYR A 201 2.06 16.83 6.78
N ASP A 202 2.88 17.75 7.26
CA ASP A 202 2.71 18.45 8.54
C ASP A 202 3.17 19.91 8.41
N ARG A 203 2.53 20.81 9.18
CA ARG A 203 2.94 22.19 9.40
C ARG A 203 4.37 22.27 9.93
N GLU A 204 4.78 21.32 10.76
CA GLU A 204 6.17 21.24 11.23
C GLU A 204 7.12 20.85 10.08
N GLU A 205 6.75 19.92 9.19
CA GLU A 205 7.54 19.59 7.98
C GLU A 205 7.68 20.79 7.01
N ARG A 206 6.62 21.60 6.85
CA ARG A 206 6.65 22.84 6.06
C ARG A 206 7.59 23.89 6.68
N LYS A 207 7.52 24.11 8.00
CA LYS A 207 8.45 25.00 8.73
C LYS A 207 9.90 24.49 8.68
N LEU A 208 10.11 23.18 8.67
CA LEU A 208 11.42 22.53 8.60
C LEU A 208 12.10 22.69 7.23
N ALA A 209 11.33 22.75 6.14
CA ALA A 209 11.83 23.07 4.81
C ALA A 209 12.32 24.53 4.70
N GLU A 210 11.71 25.43 5.47
CA GLU A 210 12.06 26.85 5.56
C GLU A 210 13.26 27.11 6.50
N ASN A 211 13.54 26.23 7.47
CA ASN A 211 14.69 26.34 8.38
C ASN A 211 15.43 24.99 8.59
N PRO A 212 16.55 24.74 7.87
CA PRO A 212 17.23 23.45 7.81
C PRO A 212 17.97 23.00 9.09
N TYR A 213 17.93 23.76 10.18
CA TYR A 213 18.71 23.51 11.40
C TYR A 213 17.94 22.84 12.54
N ASP A 214 16.62 22.70 12.46
CA ASP A 214 15.80 22.25 13.60
C ASP A 214 15.43 20.75 13.54
N HIS A 215 16.45 19.89 13.43
CA HIS A 215 16.22 18.45 13.39
C HIS A 215 16.42 17.79 14.77
N ALA A 216 15.33 17.25 15.33
CA ALA A 216 15.40 16.18 16.35
C ALA A 216 15.84 14.81 15.77
N TYR A 217 15.80 14.63 14.44
CA TYR A 217 16.00 13.32 13.80
C TYR A 217 17.18 13.22 12.80
N ARG A 218 17.90 14.30 12.47
CA ARG A 218 19.11 14.22 11.62
C ARG A 218 20.22 13.36 12.21
N LYS A 219 20.18 13.12 13.51
CA LYS A 219 21.19 12.29 14.21
C LYS A 219 20.82 10.82 14.27
N ARG A 220 19.66 10.41 13.71
CA ARG A 220 19.19 9.02 13.80
C ARG A 220 19.15 8.38 12.42
N SER A 221 19.87 7.26 12.28
CA SER A 221 19.83 6.48 11.05
C SER A 221 18.42 5.91 10.80
N LEU A 222 18.09 5.60 9.54
CA LEU A 222 16.82 4.91 9.19
C LEU A 222 16.61 3.66 10.05
N ARG A 223 17.71 3.01 10.44
CA ARG A 223 17.78 1.82 11.30
C ARG A 223 17.37 2.10 12.75
N GLU A 224 17.67 3.29 13.27
CA GLU A 224 17.25 3.74 14.61
C GLU A 224 15.77 4.14 14.65
N LEU A 225 15.25 4.65 13.54
CA LEU A 225 13.85 5.06 13.41
C LEU A 225 12.91 3.87 13.18
N THR A 226 13.39 2.79 12.56
CA THR A 226 12.63 1.55 12.33
C THR A 226 12.89 0.47 13.38
N ALA A 227 13.65 0.77 14.43
CA ALA A 227 13.78 -0.13 15.57
C ALA A 227 12.49 -0.07 16.38
N SER A 228 11.88 -1.23 16.68
CA SER A 228 10.63 -1.29 17.46
C SER A 228 10.80 -0.53 18.77
N HIS A 229 9.91 0.44 19.04
CA HIS A 229 9.98 1.25 20.25
C HIS A 229 9.42 0.54 21.49
N ASP A 230 8.86 -0.67 21.32
CA ASP A 230 8.71 -1.59 22.44
C ASP A 230 9.99 -2.41 22.61
N PRO A 231 10.75 -2.22 23.71
CA PRO A 231 11.56 -3.31 24.18
C PRO A 231 10.57 -4.40 24.58
N LEU A 232 10.49 -5.48 23.78
CA LEU A 232 10.01 -6.75 24.29
C LEU A 232 10.60 -6.92 25.70
N PRO A 233 9.78 -7.18 26.74
CA PRO A 233 10.27 -7.25 28.11
C PRO A 233 11.48 -8.16 28.09
N LYS A 234 12.66 -7.58 28.39
CA LYS A 234 13.91 -8.33 28.38
C LYS A 234 13.65 -9.54 29.26
N PRO A 235 13.69 -10.76 28.74
CA PRO A 235 13.52 -11.91 29.58
C PRO A 235 14.65 -11.81 30.61
N GLN A 236 14.28 -11.74 31.90
CA GLN A 236 15.23 -11.81 32.99
C GLN A 236 15.84 -13.21 32.96
N ILE A 237 16.83 -13.38 32.09
CA ILE A 237 17.61 -14.60 32.01
C ILE A 237 18.83 -14.35 32.88
N ARG A 238 18.76 -14.97 34.06
CA ARG A 238 19.91 -15.30 34.88
C ARG A 238 21.04 -15.76 33.96
N THR A 239 22.19 -15.13 34.18
CA THR A 239 23.49 -15.47 33.60
C THR A 239 23.73 -16.97 33.58
N GLU A 240 23.98 -17.52 32.39
CA GLU A 240 25.10 -18.44 32.11
C GLU A 240 25.28 -18.64 30.59
N LYS A 241 26.55 -18.70 30.19
CA LYS A 241 27.07 -18.51 28.82
C LYS A 241 26.77 -19.66 27.86
N ALA A 242 26.32 -19.33 26.65
CA ALA A 242 26.73 -20.00 25.41
C ALA A 242 26.65 -18.98 24.26
N ALA A 243 27.59 -19.01 23.32
CA ALA A 243 27.57 -18.15 22.13
C ALA A 243 26.22 -18.29 21.40
N PRO A 244 25.62 -17.20 20.86
CA PRO A 244 24.34 -17.29 20.17
C PRO A 244 24.49 -18.21 18.97
N LEU A 245 23.60 -19.20 18.88
CA LEU A 245 23.55 -20.14 17.79
C LEU A 245 23.15 -19.40 16.51
N SER A 246 23.65 -19.85 15.37
CA SER A 246 23.13 -19.36 14.09
C SER A 246 21.64 -19.74 13.97
N LEU A 247 20.85 -18.92 13.26
CA LEU A 247 19.41 -19.21 13.04
C LEU A 247 19.16 -20.61 12.46
N LYS A 248 20.11 -21.16 11.67
CA LYS A 248 20.03 -22.54 11.19
C LYS A 248 20.13 -23.57 12.31
N GLN A 249 21.02 -23.35 13.29
CA GLN A 249 21.14 -24.21 14.46
C GLN A 249 19.93 -24.07 15.40
N GLU A 250 19.37 -22.87 15.53
CA GLU A 250 18.11 -22.66 16.26
C GLU A 250 16.95 -23.42 15.61
N TYR A 251 16.85 -23.39 14.27
CA TYR A 251 15.85 -24.16 13.55
C TYR A 251 16.00 -25.66 13.78
N ILE A 252 17.23 -26.19 13.73
CA ILE A 252 17.50 -27.61 14.00
C ILE A 252 17.07 -27.97 15.43
N ARG A 253 17.36 -27.12 16.42
CA ARG A 253 16.87 -27.34 17.80
C ARG A 253 15.36 -27.29 17.89
N ALA A 254 14.71 -26.36 17.19
CA ALA A 254 13.26 -26.23 17.18
C ALA A 254 12.57 -27.48 16.61
N ILE A 255 13.05 -28.02 15.48
CA ILE A 255 12.47 -29.24 14.89
C ILE A 255 12.77 -30.49 15.73
N SER A 256 13.96 -30.58 16.35
CA SER A 256 14.29 -31.68 17.26
C SER A 256 13.41 -31.67 18.52
N GLY A 257 13.08 -30.49 19.03
CA GLY A 257 12.11 -30.30 20.11
C GLY A 257 10.66 -30.31 19.67
N GLN A 258 10.35 -30.60 18.40
CA GLN A 258 9.01 -30.54 17.80
C GLN A 258 8.28 -29.20 17.98
N ASN A 259 9.01 -28.11 18.21
CA ASN A 259 8.45 -26.77 18.30
C ASN A 259 8.29 -26.16 16.89
N TRP A 260 7.26 -26.63 16.19
CA TRP A 260 7.01 -26.26 14.80
C TRP A 260 6.61 -24.79 14.61
N ARG A 261 6.04 -24.14 15.63
CA ARG A 261 5.76 -22.69 15.61
C ARG A 261 7.05 -21.88 15.62
N LEU A 262 8.00 -22.23 16.48
CA LEU A 262 9.32 -21.59 16.50
C LEU A 262 10.10 -21.87 15.20
N ALA A 263 10.02 -23.11 14.69
CA ALA A 263 10.62 -23.46 13.40
C ALA A 263 10.07 -22.60 12.24
N LEU A 264 8.76 -22.35 12.24
CA LEU A 264 8.11 -21.46 11.27
C LEU A 264 8.66 -20.03 11.37
N GLN A 265 8.66 -19.44 12.57
CA GLN A 265 9.18 -18.08 12.80
C GLN A 265 10.63 -17.92 12.35
N ILE A 266 11.50 -18.89 12.67
CA ILE A 266 12.91 -18.87 12.26
C ILE A 266 13.04 -18.94 10.74
N SER A 267 12.24 -19.79 10.09
CA SER A 267 12.26 -19.90 8.62
C SER A 267 11.81 -18.61 7.93
N GLU A 268 10.82 -17.91 8.47
CA GLU A 268 10.33 -16.63 7.96
C GLU A 268 11.37 -15.52 8.13
N LYS A 269 12.06 -15.50 9.28
CA LYS A 269 13.19 -14.60 9.51
C LYS A 269 14.31 -14.83 8.49
N LEU A 270 14.67 -16.08 8.24
CA LEU A 270 15.68 -16.44 7.23
C LEU A 270 15.25 -16.04 5.81
N ILE A 271 13.97 -16.16 5.45
CA ILE A 271 13.44 -15.68 4.16
C ILE A 271 13.60 -14.15 4.07
N PHE A 272 13.24 -13.44 5.13
CA PHE A 272 13.33 -11.97 5.16
C PHE A 272 14.78 -11.46 5.08
N GLU A 273 15.72 -12.10 5.78
CA GLU A 273 17.15 -11.77 5.73
C GLU A 273 17.74 -12.01 4.33
N ASN A 274 17.26 -13.02 3.60
CA ASN A 274 17.72 -13.36 2.26
C ASN A 274 16.88 -12.72 1.13
N ARG A 275 16.05 -11.71 1.41
CA ARG A 275 15.12 -11.15 0.40
C ARG A 275 15.79 -10.60 -0.86
N GLN A 276 17.02 -10.09 -0.74
CA GLN A 276 17.79 -9.54 -1.86
C GLN A 276 18.36 -10.63 -2.78
N ARG A 277 18.59 -11.84 -2.24
CA ARG A 277 19.07 -13.02 -2.98
C ARG A 277 18.38 -14.26 -2.42
N PRO A 278 17.12 -14.52 -2.82
CA PRO A 278 16.34 -15.62 -2.26
C PRO A 278 17.02 -16.97 -2.47
N GLN A 279 17.17 -17.73 -1.39
CA GLN A 279 17.74 -19.08 -1.41
C GLN A 279 16.62 -20.11 -1.24
N ALA A 280 16.79 -21.31 -1.78
CA ALA A 280 15.79 -22.36 -1.66
C ALA A 280 15.60 -22.86 -0.21
N GLN A 281 16.70 -22.96 0.56
CA GLN A 281 16.71 -23.60 1.88
C GLN A 281 15.71 -22.98 2.89
N PRO A 282 15.61 -21.64 3.08
CA PRO A 282 14.61 -21.07 3.98
C PRO A 282 13.16 -21.42 3.60
N PHE A 283 12.86 -21.57 2.31
CA PHE A 283 11.53 -22.00 1.85
C PHE A 283 11.29 -23.50 2.07
N GLU A 284 12.31 -24.34 1.98
CA GLU A 284 12.22 -25.77 2.37
C GLU A 284 11.90 -25.92 3.86
N MET A 285 12.57 -25.11 4.70
CA MET A 285 12.36 -25.06 6.14
C MET A 285 10.92 -24.62 6.47
N ARG A 286 10.45 -23.53 5.84
CA ARG A 286 9.09 -23.04 6.01
C ARG A 286 8.04 -24.05 5.57
N ALA A 287 8.25 -24.71 4.43
CA ALA A 287 7.32 -25.70 3.90
C ALA A 287 7.10 -26.87 4.88
N LEU A 288 8.17 -27.36 5.49
CA LEU A 288 8.09 -28.44 6.49
C LEU A 288 7.37 -27.98 7.77
N ALA A 289 7.70 -26.79 8.28
CA ALA A 289 7.05 -26.25 9.48
C ALA A 289 5.54 -26.04 9.27
N CYS A 290 5.15 -25.44 8.14
CA CYS A 290 3.74 -25.28 7.77
C CYS A 290 3.02 -26.64 7.65
N LEU A 291 3.64 -27.65 7.03
CA LEU A 291 3.03 -28.97 6.91
C LEU A 291 2.78 -29.60 8.29
N LYS A 292 3.73 -29.47 9.23
CA LYS A 292 3.61 -29.99 10.59
C LYS A 292 2.58 -29.24 11.45
N LEU A 293 2.30 -27.98 11.11
CA LEU A 293 1.24 -27.17 11.70
C LEU A 293 -0.11 -27.33 10.99
N ASN A 294 -0.24 -28.28 10.05
CA ASN A 294 -1.43 -28.50 9.23
C ASN A 294 -1.85 -27.30 8.34
N MET A 295 -0.89 -26.41 8.04
CA MET A 295 -1.07 -25.26 7.14
C MET A 295 -0.76 -25.71 5.70
N LYS A 296 -1.67 -26.50 5.12
CA LYS A 296 -1.42 -27.23 3.85
C LYS A 296 -1.17 -26.30 2.65
N SER A 297 -1.92 -25.21 2.54
CA SER A 297 -1.75 -24.24 1.43
C SER A 297 -0.38 -23.58 1.47
N GLU A 298 0.03 -23.13 2.65
CA GLU A 298 1.30 -22.47 2.91
C GLU A 298 2.47 -23.42 2.72
N ALA A 299 2.30 -24.68 3.14
CA ALA A 299 3.28 -25.74 2.91
C ALA A 299 3.49 -25.98 1.40
N ALA A 300 2.41 -26.10 0.61
CA ALA A 300 2.49 -26.28 -0.83
C ALA A 300 3.13 -25.08 -1.54
N ASN A 301 2.75 -23.85 -1.14
CA ASN A 301 3.29 -22.62 -1.72
C ASN A 301 4.79 -22.47 -1.44
N SER A 302 5.21 -22.70 -0.19
CA SER A 302 6.63 -22.66 0.18
C SER A 302 7.44 -23.77 -0.51
N ALA A 303 6.88 -24.98 -0.64
CA ALA A 303 7.55 -26.07 -1.34
C ALA A 303 7.74 -25.77 -2.84
N ARG A 304 6.73 -25.22 -3.52
CA ARG A 304 6.85 -24.77 -4.93
C ARG A 304 7.91 -23.69 -5.08
N ARG A 305 7.95 -22.72 -4.16
CA ARG A 305 8.94 -21.64 -4.19
C ARG A 305 10.36 -22.15 -4.00
N ALA A 306 10.57 -23.11 -3.08
CA ALA A 306 11.85 -23.76 -2.90
C ALA A 306 12.31 -24.52 -4.18
N ILE A 307 11.41 -25.27 -4.83
CA ILE A 307 11.70 -25.97 -6.08
C ILE A 307 12.08 -24.98 -7.19
N TYR A 308 11.33 -23.88 -7.33
CA TYR A 308 11.63 -22.82 -8.28
C TYR A 308 13.02 -22.20 -8.05
N LEU A 309 13.44 -22.05 -6.79
CA LEU A 309 14.76 -21.54 -6.41
C LEU A 309 15.87 -22.61 -6.49
N GLY A 310 15.59 -23.78 -7.06
CA GLY A 310 16.59 -24.81 -7.31
C GLY A 310 16.77 -25.84 -6.20
N ALA A 311 15.79 -26.01 -5.28
CA ALA A 311 15.80 -27.14 -4.34
C ALA A 311 15.77 -28.47 -5.11
N LYS A 312 16.83 -29.27 -4.99
CA LYS A 312 16.97 -30.58 -5.65
C LYS A 312 16.60 -31.76 -4.72
N GLY A 313 16.35 -31.51 -3.44
CA GLY A 313 16.09 -32.55 -2.45
C GLY A 313 14.74 -33.25 -2.65
N GLN A 314 14.69 -34.57 -2.45
CA GLN A 314 13.43 -35.32 -2.45
C GLN A 314 12.48 -34.87 -1.31
N GLY A 315 13.02 -34.34 -0.21
CA GLY A 315 12.25 -33.91 0.95
C GLY A 315 11.20 -32.82 0.66
N VAL A 316 11.55 -31.81 -0.15
CA VAL A 316 10.59 -30.73 -0.48
C VAL A 316 9.47 -31.21 -1.40
N ARG A 317 9.75 -32.16 -2.30
CA ARG A 317 8.74 -32.80 -3.16
C ARG A 317 7.79 -33.68 -2.33
N LEU A 318 8.31 -34.39 -1.34
CA LEU A 318 7.49 -35.14 -0.39
C LEU A 318 6.58 -34.22 0.44
N VAL A 319 7.09 -33.07 0.89
CA VAL A 319 6.27 -32.06 1.58
C VAL A 319 5.17 -31.53 0.66
N LEU A 320 5.49 -31.20 -0.59
CA LEU A 320 4.52 -30.75 -1.58
C LEU A 320 3.42 -31.80 -1.80
N ASN A 321 3.80 -33.06 -2.04
CA ASN A 321 2.83 -34.14 -2.24
C ASN A 321 1.95 -34.34 -1.01
N LYS A 322 2.52 -34.32 0.22
CA LYS A 322 1.77 -34.46 1.47
C LYS A 322 0.83 -33.28 1.74
N ALA A 323 1.25 -32.07 1.37
CA ALA A 323 0.41 -30.88 1.47
C ALA A 323 -0.77 -30.92 0.48
N GLN A 324 -0.58 -31.57 -0.67
CA GLN A 324 -1.60 -31.73 -1.71
C GLN A 324 -2.49 -32.96 -1.51
N SER A 325 -2.06 -33.96 -0.74
CA SER A 325 -2.92 -35.09 -0.35
C SER A 325 -3.94 -34.67 0.71
N ASN A 326 -5.09 -34.18 0.23
CA ASN A 326 -6.47 -34.44 0.66
C ASN A 326 -7.42 -33.63 -0.24
N CYS A 327 -7.48 -34.01 -1.51
CA CYS A 327 -8.71 -33.98 -2.30
C CYS A 327 -9.09 -35.44 -2.56
N ILE A 328 -9.51 -36.14 -1.50
CA ILE A 328 -10.52 -37.21 -1.52
C ILE A 328 -11.37 -36.97 -0.29
#